data_AF-A0A7X1FA82-F1
#
_entry.id   AF-A0A7X1FA82-F1
#
_cell.length_a   1.000
_cell.length_b   1.000
_cell.length_c   1.000
_cell.angle_alpha   90.00
_cell.angle_beta   90.00
_cell.angle_gamma   90.00
#
_symmetry.space_group_name_H-M   'P 1'
#
loop_
_entity.id
_entity.type
_entity.pdbx_description
1 polymer ?
#
loop_
_entity_poly.entity_id
_entity_poly.type
_entity_poly.pdbx_seq_one_letter_code
_entity_poly.pdbx_strand_id
1 'polypeptide(L)'
;MPIRLPTPHIALHRRRDFQDCFVIRAAPEPKQQELTQMLVDPNLDRRAMLARTLAVLGATATSSLSFSALARTAKRARPYLEQSVFDLLSAVADTIVPQTDTPGAVAVGVPSLLDALLVNWASGERRYEITQALAVIDGKARSTKSRAFGQLPAEARHALLTEHDKLALKVVPTPPGRGGAVSLMAGPLYADPGYAKLKELIVVLYYMSEPALTQELTYEHAPGSWNPSVPVTSETRPAGGTLF
;
A
#
# COMPACT_ATOMS: atom_id res chain seq x y z
N MET A 1 -13.44 -54.19 -45.45
CA MET A 1 -13.48 -55.30 -44.48
C MET A 1 -13.43 -54.71 -43.07
N PRO A 2 -14.57 -54.53 -42.37
CA PRO A 2 -14.57 -54.17 -40.95
C PRO A 2 -14.92 -55.39 -40.08
N ILE A 3 -14.11 -55.64 -39.06
CA ILE A 3 -14.27 -56.75 -38.09
C ILE A 3 -15.24 -56.30 -36.99
N ARG A 4 -16.32 -57.06 -36.81
CA ARG A 4 -17.34 -56.94 -35.76
C ARG A 4 -17.04 -57.97 -34.67
N LEU A 5 -16.98 -57.56 -33.41
CA LEU A 5 -17.02 -58.45 -32.24
C LEU A 5 -17.98 -57.91 -31.16
N PRO A 6 -18.55 -58.78 -30.30
CA PRO A 6 -19.91 -58.64 -29.79
C PRO A 6 -20.04 -58.08 -28.36
N THR A 7 -21.20 -57.48 -28.10
CA THR A 7 -21.75 -57.03 -26.80
C THR A 7 -22.21 -58.19 -25.90
N PRO A 8 -22.10 -58.06 -24.58
CA PRO A 8 -22.96 -58.78 -23.64
C PRO A 8 -24.01 -57.85 -23.00
N HIS A 9 -25.27 -58.27 -23.10
CA HIS A 9 -26.41 -57.81 -22.32
C HIS A 9 -26.35 -58.40 -20.91
N ILE A 10 -26.58 -57.58 -19.87
CA ILE A 10 -26.98 -58.06 -18.54
C ILE A 10 -28.21 -57.28 -18.10
N ALA A 11 -29.31 -58.00 -17.93
CA ALA A 11 -30.61 -57.51 -17.50
C ALA A 11 -30.76 -57.62 -15.97
N LEU A 12 -31.52 -56.67 -15.43
CA LEU A 12 -31.94 -56.49 -14.03
C LEU A 12 -32.73 -57.70 -13.48
N HIS A 13 -32.60 -58.00 -12.18
CA HIS A 13 -33.77 -58.33 -11.34
C HIS A 13 -33.53 -58.15 -9.83
N ARG A 14 -34.58 -57.61 -9.20
CA ARG A 14 -34.79 -57.19 -7.81
C ARG A 14 -35.27 -58.35 -6.91
N ARG A 15 -34.74 -58.50 -5.69
CA ARG A 15 -35.38 -59.05 -4.46
C ARG A 15 -34.58 -58.47 -3.26
N ARG A 16 -35.09 -57.73 -2.27
CA ARG A 16 -36.15 -57.91 -1.25
C ARG A 16 -36.04 -59.16 -0.37
N ASP A 17 -35.80 -58.84 0.91
CA ASP A 17 -36.21 -59.45 2.18
C ASP A 17 -35.47 -60.68 2.70
N PHE A 18 -34.86 -60.51 3.89
CA PHE A 18 -34.73 -61.42 5.04
C PHE A 18 -33.75 -60.74 6.04
N GLN A 19 -34.20 -59.74 6.81
CA GLN A 19 -34.49 -59.91 8.25
C GLN A 19 -34.32 -61.35 8.76
N ASP A 20 -33.21 -61.63 9.44
CA ASP A 20 -33.21 -61.98 10.88
C ASP A 20 -31.84 -62.51 11.32
N CYS A 21 -31.53 -62.27 12.60
CA CYS A 21 -30.38 -62.74 13.37
C CYS A 21 -29.08 -61.91 13.30
N PHE A 22 -29.11 -60.71 13.89
CA PHE A 22 -28.07 -60.37 14.87
C PHE A 22 -28.59 -59.36 15.91
N VAL A 23 -29.02 -59.89 17.05
CA VAL A 23 -29.40 -59.10 18.23
C VAL A 23 -28.11 -58.53 18.82
N ILE A 24 -27.81 -57.26 18.52
CA ILE A 24 -26.80 -56.50 19.26
C ILE A 24 -27.41 -56.15 20.62
N ARG A 25 -26.89 -56.77 21.67
CA ARG A 25 -27.19 -56.43 23.06
C ARG A 25 -26.65 -55.02 23.31
N ALA A 26 -27.53 -54.02 23.38
CA ALA A 26 -27.17 -52.65 23.67
C ALA A 26 -26.48 -52.56 25.04
N ALA A 27 -25.29 -51.95 25.09
CA ALA A 27 -24.72 -51.47 26.33
C ALA A 27 -25.62 -50.34 26.87
N PRO A 28 -25.84 -50.23 28.20
CA PRO A 28 -26.66 -49.16 28.74
C PRO A 28 -25.99 -47.82 28.44
N GLU A 29 -26.71 -46.93 27.74
CA GLU A 29 -26.22 -45.58 27.48
C GLU A 29 -25.99 -44.86 28.82
N PRO A 30 -24.84 -44.20 29.03
CA PRO A 30 -24.64 -43.37 30.19
C PRO A 30 -25.71 -42.27 30.15
N LYS A 31 -26.43 -42.09 31.26
CA LYS A 31 -27.48 -41.06 31.36
C LYS A 31 -26.87 -39.73 30.93
N GLN A 32 -27.60 -38.97 30.11
CA GLN A 32 -27.15 -37.68 29.55
C GLN A 32 -26.56 -36.69 30.58
N GLN A 33 -26.84 -36.89 31.87
CA GLN A 33 -26.26 -36.16 32.99
C GLN A 33 -24.73 -36.35 33.14
N GLU A 34 -24.16 -37.53 32.83
CA GLU A 34 -22.70 -37.78 32.90
C GLU A 34 -21.93 -37.13 31.75
N LEU A 35 -22.48 -37.15 30.52
CA LEU A 35 -21.91 -36.44 29.37
C LEU A 35 -21.96 -34.92 29.54
N THR A 36 -22.95 -34.42 30.27
CA THR A 36 -23.05 -32.99 30.61
C THR A 36 -22.05 -32.60 31.70
N GLN A 37 -21.67 -33.52 32.59
CA GLN A 37 -20.66 -33.28 33.63
C GLN A 37 -19.21 -33.32 33.14
N MET A 38 -18.89 -34.06 32.06
CA MET A 38 -17.53 -34.03 31.49
C MET A 38 -17.23 -32.77 30.65
N LEU A 39 -18.25 -32.01 30.23
CA LEU A 39 -18.07 -30.80 29.42
C LEU A 39 -18.28 -29.50 30.19
N VAL A 40 -18.64 -29.58 31.48
CA VAL A 40 -18.90 -28.40 32.32
C VAL A 40 -18.26 -28.61 33.68
N ASP A 41 -16.95 -28.44 33.76
CA ASP A 41 -16.33 -28.06 35.03
C ASP A 41 -16.78 -26.61 35.34
N PRO A 42 -17.54 -26.35 36.42
CA PRO A 42 -18.03 -25.01 36.74
C PRO A 42 -16.93 -24.04 37.19
N ASN A 43 -15.67 -24.46 37.18
CA ASN A 43 -14.48 -23.65 37.50
C ASN A 43 -13.58 -23.38 36.28
N LEU A 44 -14.06 -23.65 35.06
CA LEU A 44 -13.35 -23.31 33.82
C LEU A 44 -13.42 -21.80 33.55
N ASP A 45 -12.40 -21.07 34.01
CA ASP A 45 -12.23 -19.65 33.70
C ASP A 45 -12.04 -19.46 32.18
N ARG A 46 -12.84 -18.58 31.57
CA ARG A 46 -12.77 -18.23 30.14
C ARG A 46 -11.35 -17.81 29.73
N ARG A 47 -10.62 -17.15 30.64
CA ARG A 47 -9.21 -16.78 30.42
C ARG A 47 -8.27 -17.98 30.41
N ALA A 48 -8.50 -18.97 31.27
CA ALA A 48 -7.71 -20.19 31.31
C ALA A 48 -7.93 -21.05 30.07
N MET A 49 -9.16 -21.08 29.54
CA MET A 49 -9.43 -21.75 28.27
C MET A 49 -8.71 -21.05 27.10
N LEU A 50 -8.86 -19.73 26.98
CA LEU A 50 -8.17 -18.96 25.94
C LEU A 50 -6.65 -19.09 26.03
N ALA A 51 -6.08 -19.06 27.24
CA ALA A 51 -4.65 -19.24 27.45
C ALA A 51 -4.17 -20.65 27.04
N ARG A 52 -4.95 -21.68 27.31
CA ARG A 52 -4.64 -23.07 26.90
C ARG A 52 -4.79 -23.27 25.40
N THR A 53 -5.81 -22.68 24.77
CA THR A 53 -5.98 -22.70 23.31
C THR A 53 -4.84 -21.93 22.62
N LEU A 54 -4.43 -20.78 23.15
CA LEU A 54 -3.25 -20.02 22.70
C LEU A 54 -1.94 -20.79 22.92
N ALA A 55 -1.80 -21.56 24.00
CA ALA A 55 -0.61 -22.38 24.24
C ALA A 55 -0.51 -23.55 23.24
N VAL A 56 -1.63 -24.21 22.92
CA VAL A 56 -1.69 -25.31 21.95
C VAL A 56 -1.48 -24.81 20.51
N LEU A 57 -2.06 -23.66 20.15
CA LEU A 57 -1.84 -23.03 18.83
C LEU A 57 -0.47 -22.32 18.73
N GLY A 58 0.02 -21.77 19.83
CA GLY A 58 1.32 -21.09 19.91
C GLY A 58 2.52 -22.03 19.89
N ALA A 59 2.36 -23.28 20.34
CA ALA A 59 3.39 -24.32 20.28
C ALA A 59 3.64 -24.85 18.85
N THR A 60 2.73 -24.62 17.89
CA THR A 60 2.90 -25.06 16.49
C THR A 60 3.06 -23.92 15.49
N ALA A 61 2.75 -22.67 15.87
CA ALA A 61 2.83 -21.52 14.99
C ALA A 61 4.12 -20.67 15.11
N THR A 62 4.98 -20.91 16.12
CA THR A 62 6.17 -20.07 16.35
C THR A 62 7.42 -20.51 15.58
N SER A 63 7.41 -21.68 14.92
CA SER A 63 8.54 -22.10 14.08
C SER A 63 8.54 -21.51 12.66
N SER A 64 7.42 -20.92 12.20
CA SER A 64 7.28 -20.39 10.84
C SER A 64 7.25 -18.86 10.73
N LEU A 65 7.11 -18.12 11.84
CA LEU A 65 7.18 -16.66 11.87
C LEU A 65 8.37 -16.18 12.69
N SER A 66 9.58 -16.53 12.22
CA SER A 66 10.78 -15.92 12.77
C SER A 66 10.80 -14.44 12.39
N PHE A 67 10.63 -13.57 13.37
CA PHE A 67 10.79 -12.11 13.20
C PHE A 67 12.17 -11.77 12.64
N SER A 68 13.18 -12.60 12.91
CA SER A 68 14.51 -12.48 12.31
C SER A 68 14.57 -12.94 10.85
N ALA A 69 13.72 -13.88 10.42
CA ALA A 69 13.55 -14.24 9.01
C ALA A 69 12.77 -13.16 8.25
N LEU A 70 11.70 -12.59 8.83
CA LEU A 70 11.02 -11.41 8.28
C LEU A 70 11.95 -10.18 8.25
N ALA A 71 12.76 -9.96 9.29
CA ALA A 71 13.76 -8.91 9.30
C ALA A 71 14.91 -9.19 8.30
N ARG A 72 15.17 -10.45 7.96
CA ARG A 72 16.17 -10.88 6.98
C ARG A 72 15.64 -10.85 5.54
N THR A 73 14.34 -10.99 5.32
CA THR A 73 13.69 -10.68 4.03
C THR A 73 13.48 -9.19 3.85
N ALA A 74 13.23 -8.43 4.92
CA ALA A 74 13.24 -6.97 4.93
C ALA A 74 14.66 -6.40 4.71
N LYS A 75 15.70 -7.08 5.22
CA LYS A 75 17.11 -6.76 4.90
C LYS A 75 17.49 -7.32 3.52
N ARG A 76 17.46 -6.44 2.51
CA ARG A 76 17.89 -6.63 1.10
C ARG A 76 16.78 -7.02 0.12
N ALA A 77 15.76 -6.18 0.03
CA ALA A 77 15.36 -5.83 -1.33
C ALA A 77 16.56 -5.12 -1.99
N ARG A 78 17.03 -5.60 -3.14
CA ARG A 78 18.06 -4.87 -3.90
C ARG A 78 17.45 -3.51 -4.31
N PRO A 79 18.23 -2.40 -4.25
CA PRO A 79 17.80 -1.13 -4.82
C PRO A 79 17.27 -1.33 -6.24
N TYR A 80 16.20 -0.61 -6.60
CA TYR A 80 15.68 -0.65 -7.97
C TYR A 80 16.57 0.20 -8.88
N LEU A 81 16.97 1.37 -8.40
CA LEU A 81 17.82 2.29 -9.13
C LEU A 81 19.30 1.86 -9.09
N GLU A 82 19.97 2.00 -10.23
CA GLU A 82 21.43 1.99 -10.29
C GLU A 82 21.99 3.19 -9.51
N GLN A 83 23.20 3.07 -8.96
CA GLN A 83 23.84 4.13 -8.18
C GLN A 83 23.85 5.48 -8.90
N SER A 84 24.17 5.50 -10.20
CA SER A 84 24.20 6.73 -11.00
C SER A 84 22.84 7.43 -11.09
N VAL A 85 21.75 6.66 -11.20
CA VAL A 85 20.37 7.18 -11.23
C VAL A 85 19.91 7.57 -9.83
N PHE A 86 20.35 6.86 -8.80
CA PHE A 86 20.08 7.20 -7.40
C PHE A 86 20.75 8.53 -7.00
N ASP A 87 21.99 8.77 -7.44
CA ASP A 87 22.70 10.03 -7.22
C ASP A 87 22.01 11.19 -7.95
N LEU A 88 21.51 10.95 -9.16
CA LEU A 88 20.69 11.90 -9.90
C LEU A 88 19.38 12.20 -9.17
N LEU A 89 18.67 11.18 -8.69
CA LEU A 89 17.46 11.34 -7.88
C LEU A 89 17.75 12.16 -6.63
N SER A 90 18.89 11.90 -5.95
CA SER A 90 19.30 12.63 -4.76
C SER A 90 19.55 14.09 -5.06
N ALA A 91 20.22 14.41 -6.17
CA ALA A 91 20.43 15.80 -6.60
C ALA A 91 19.12 16.51 -6.99
N VAL A 92 18.18 15.79 -7.62
CA VAL A 92 16.84 16.32 -7.95
C VAL A 92 16.04 16.58 -6.67
N ALA A 93 16.02 15.64 -5.73
CA ALA A 93 15.34 15.78 -4.45
C ALA A 93 15.91 16.95 -3.62
N ASP A 94 17.24 17.07 -3.55
CA ASP A 94 17.95 18.21 -2.93
C ASP A 94 17.59 19.55 -3.57
N THR A 95 17.32 19.56 -4.88
CA THR A 95 16.94 20.81 -5.57
C THR A 95 15.46 21.16 -5.34
N ILE A 96 14.58 20.16 -5.17
CA ILE A 96 13.14 20.37 -4.94
C ILE A 96 12.85 20.78 -3.49
N VAL A 97 13.48 20.11 -2.53
CA VAL A 97 13.40 20.44 -1.10
C VAL A 97 14.83 20.54 -0.54
N PRO A 98 15.50 21.70 -0.74
CA PRO A 98 16.84 21.91 -0.25
C PRO A 98 16.88 22.00 1.27
N GLN A 99 18.06 21.78 1.84
CA GLN A 99 18.27 22.08 3.24
C GLN A 99 18.21 23.60 3.48
N THR A 100 17.43 24.00 4.47
CA THR A 100 17.32 25.40 4.91
C THR A 100 17.58 25.46 6.42
N ASP A 101 16.74 26.15 7.20
CA ASP A 101 16.74 26.10 8.67
C ASP A 101 16.29 24.72 9.18
N THR A 102 15.62 23.94 8.32
CA THR A 102 15.16 22.57 8.53
C THR A 102 15.91 21.57 7.63
N PRO A 103 15.95 20.28 8.02
CA PRO A 103 16.52 19.24 7.17
C PRO A 103 15.79 19.13 5.83
N GLY A 104 16.54 19.10 4.72
CA GLY A 104 15.98 18.93 3.37
C GLY A 104 15.65 17.46 3.01
N ALA A 105 15.17 17.22 1.78
CA ALA A 105 14.72 15.89 1.34
C ALA A 105 15.79 14.80 1.44
N VAL A 106 17.05 15.12 1.13
CA VAL A 106 18.15 14.15 1.23
C VAL A 106 18.43 13.79 2.70
N ALA A 107 18.40 14.78 3.59
CA ALA A 107 18.69 14.58 5.02
C ALA A 107 17.66 13.66 5.70
N VAL A 108 16.40 13.71 5.28
CA VAL A 108 15.32 12.83 5.80
C VAL A 108 15.19 11.50 5.03
N GLY A 109 16.06 11.25 4.06
CA GLY A 109 16.12 9.97 3.35
C GLY A 109 15.07 9.77 2.25
N VAL A 110 14.49 10.84 1.70
CA VAL A 110 13.51 10.76 0.59
C VAL A 110 13.99 9.92 -0.60
N PRO A 111 15.24 10.04 -1.09
CA PRO A 111 15.70 9.24 -2.23
C PRO A 111 15.62 7.73 -1.97
N SER A 112 16.03 7.29 -0.77
CA SER A 112 15.97 5.89 -0.34
C SER A 112 14.54 5.38 -0.20
N LEU A 113 13.64 6.21 0.33
CA LEU A 113 12.22 5.88 0.45
C LEU A 113 11.55 5.75 -0.93
N LEU A 114 11.90 6.65 -1.86
CA LEU A 114 11.38 6.60 -3.22
C LEU A 114 11.89 5.36 -3.96
N ASP A 115 13.17 5.01 -3.85
CA ASP A 115 13.70 3.76 -4.42
C ASP A 115 13.00 2.53 -3.83
N ALA A 116 12.76 2.51 -2.51
CA ALA A 116 11.97 1.45 -1.87
C ALA A 116 10.52 1.40 -2.38
N LEU A 117 9.87 2.54 -2.66
CA LEU A 117 8.55 2.57 -3.30
C LEU A 117 8.60 1.99 -4.71
N LEU A 118 9.67 2.28 -5.47
CA LEU A 118 9.85 1.71 -6.81
C LEU A 118 9.99 0.19 -6.74
N VAL A 119 10.66 -0.36 -5.72
CA VAL A 119 10.79 -1.80 -5.55
C VAL A 119 9.45 -2.45 -5.17
N ASN A 120 8.77 -1.91 -4.17
CA ASN A 120 7.73 -2.62 -3.44
C ASN A 120 6.30 -2.31 -3.93
N TRP A 121 6.09 -1.19 -4.62
CA TRP A 121 4.73 -0.71 -4.93
C TRP A 121 4.55 -0.29 -6.40
N ALA A 122 5.55 0.35 -7.00
CA ALA A 122 5.39 0.90 -8.34
C ALA A 122 5.17 -0.19 -9.41
N SER A 123 4.17 0.00 -10.27
CA SER A 123 3.97 -0.80 -11.48
C SER A 123 5.14 -0.63 -12.46
N GLY A 124 5.31 -1.56 -13.40
CA GLY A 124 6.35 -1.46 -14.43
C GLY A 124 6.28 -0.16 -15.23
N GLU A 125 5.06 0.25 -15.60
CA GLU A 125 4.78 1.53 -16.25
C GLU A 125 5.22 2.71 -15.39
N ARG A 126 4.86 2.71 -14.10
CA ARG A 126 5.22 3.78 -13.17
C ARG A 126 6.72 3.92 -12.98
N ARG A 127 7.44 2.79 -12.89
CA ARG A 127 8.90 2.76 -12.81
C ARG A 127 9.55 3.33 -14.07
N TYR A 128 9.04 2.97 -15.24
CA TYR A 128 9.50 3.51 -16.51
C TYR A 128 9.30 5.02 -16.58
N GLU A 129 8.09 5.52 -16.30
CA GLU A 129 7.80 6.95 -16.35
C GLU A 129 8.70 7.77 -15.42
N ILE A 130 8.95 7.30 -14.19
CA ILE A 130 9.82 7.98 -13.20
C ILE A 130 11.28 7.98 -13.66
N THR A 131 11.80 6.85 -14.13
CA THR A 131 13.19 6.76 -14.61
C THR A 131 13.40 7.56 -15.89
N GLN A 132 12.41 7.63 -16.78
CA GLN A 132 12.44 8.50 -17.95
C GLN A 132 12.41 9.98 -17.57
N ALA A 133 11.59 10.38 -16.60
CA ALA A 133 11.57 11.77 -16.13
C ALA A 133 12.96 12.19 -15.60
N LEU A 134 13.63 11.34 -14.82
CA LEU A 134 15.01 11.58 -14.38
C LEU A 134 15.98 11.69 -15.57
N ALA A 135 15.90 10.78 -16.53
CA ALA A 135 16.75 10.81 -17.73
C ALA A 135 16.56 12.08 -18.57
N VAL A 136 15.32 12.59 -18.69
CA VAL A 136 15.02 13.85 -19.38
C VAL A 136 15.65 15.05 -18.65
N ILE A 137 15.60 15.08 -17.32
CA ILE A 137 16.26 16.14 -16.53
C ILE A 137 17.77 16.13 -16.77
N ASP A 138 18.42 14.97 -16.69
CA ASP A 138 19.87 14.86 -16.92
C ASP A 138 20.24 15.17 -18.38
N GLY A 139 19.42 14.74 -19.33
CA GLY A 139 19.57 15.07 -20.75
C GLY A 139 19.51 16.58 -21.01
N LYS A 140 18.59 17.30 -20.35
CA LYS A 140 18.52 18.77 -20.42
C LYS A 140 19.75 19.42 -19.80
N ALA A 141 20.29 18.90 -18.69
CA ALA A 141 21.51 19.43 -18.09
C ALA A 141 22.71 19.26 -19.02
N ARG A 142 22.86 18.08 -19.61
CA ARG A 142 23.94 17.80 -20.56
C ARG A 142 23.84 18.65 -21.83
N SER A 143 22.64 18.86 -22.36
CA SER A 143 22.47 19.64 -23.59
C SER A 143 22.63 21.15 -23.38
N THR A 144 22.23 21.69 -22.23
CA THR A 144 22.26 23.14 -21.97
C THR A 144 23.52 23.62 -21.25
N LYS A 145 24.16 22.75 -20.46
CA LYS A 145 25.30 23.10 -19.59
C LYS A 145 26.53 22.19 -19.78
N SER A 146 26.47 21.20 -20.67
CA SER A 146 27.55 20.24 -20.95
C SER A 146 28.05 19.45 -19.74
N ARG A 147 27.20 19.30 -18.71
CA ARG A 147 27.48 18.54 -17.47
C ARG A 147 26.26 17.74 -17.05
N ALA A 148 26.46 16.66 -16.31
CA ALA A 148 25.37 15.94 -15.67
C ALA A 148 24.67 16.83 -14.64
N PHE A 149 23.36 16.64 -14.42
CA PHE A 149 22.56 17.50 -13.54
C PHE A 149 23.13 17.59 -12.12
N GLY A 150 23.52 16.45 -11.54
CA GLY A 150 24.12 16.40 -10.20
C GLY A 150 25.47 17.11 -10.06
N GLN A 151 26.15 17.39 -11.17
CA GLN A 151 27.45 18.11 -11.20
C GLN A 151 27.29 19.63 -11.38
N LEU A 152 26.06 20.12 -11.57
CA LEU A 152 25.77 21.54 -11.65
C LEU A 152 25.76 22.17 -10.25
N PRO A 153 26.17 23.45 -10.11
CA PRO A 153 25.97 24.18 -8.86
C PRO A 153 24.47 24.32 -8.55
N ALA A 154 24.12 24.47 -7.28
CA ALA A 154 22.73 24.47 -6.80
C ALA A 154 21.84 25.48 -7.56
N GLU A 155 22.32 26.71 -7.75
CA GLU A 155 21.64 27.75 -8.53
C GLU A 155 21.31 27.32 -9.97
N ALA A 156 22.26 26.62 -10.63
CA ALA A 156 22.05 26.15 -11.99
C ALA A 156 21.09 24.94 -12.05
N ARG A 157 21.10 24.08 -11.02
CA ARG A 157 20.09 23.01 -10.86
C ARG A 157 18.70 23.59 -10.70
N HIS A 158 18.55 24.57 -9.81
CA HIS A 158 17.29 25.24 -9.54
C HIS A 158 16.73 25.95 -10.79
N ALA A 159 17.57 26.72 -11.49
CA ALA A 159 17.16 27.40 -12.73
C ALA A 159 16.70 26.41 -13.82
N LEU A 160 17.42 25.29 -13.98
CA LEU A 160 17.05 24.26 -14.96
C LEU A 160 15.72 23.59 -14.59
N LEU A 161 15.54 23.18 -13.33
CA LEU A 161 14.30 22.56 -12.89
C LEU A 161 13.11 23.53 -12.94
N THR A 162 13.32 24.82 -12.64
CA THR A 162 12.27 25.83 -12.75
C THR A 162 11.74 25.95 -14.19
N GLU A 163 12.63 25.95 -15.18
CA GLU A 163 12.22 25.97 -16.59
C GLU A 163 11.59 24.62 -17.02
N HIS A 164 12.09 23.50 -16.49
CA HIS A 164 11.47 22.20 -16.71
C HIS A 164 10.04 22.16 -16.15
N ASP A 165 9.83 22.61 -14.92
CA ASP A 165 8.54 22.68 -14.22
C ASP A 165 7.49 23.42 -15.04
N LYS A 166 7.83 24.63 -15.53
CA LYS A 166 6.93 25.47 -16.33
C LYS A 166 6.41 24.76 -17.58
N LEU A 167 7.19 23.84 -18.15
CA LEU A 167 6.83 23.10 -19.35
C LEU A 167 6.10 21.80 -19.01
N ALA A 168 6.60 21.06 -18.02
CA ALA A 168 6.11 19.74 -17.63
C ALA A 168 4.76 19.79 -16.88
N LEU A 169 4.56 20.81 -16.04
CA LEU A 169 3.37 20.96 -15.18
C LEU A 169 2.25 21.78 -15.82
N LYS A 170 2.27 21.95 -17.15
CA LYS A 170 1.13 22.55 -17.86
C LYS A 170 -0.06 21.60 -17.79
N VAL A 171 -1.19 22.10 -17.30
CA VAL A 171 -2.43 21.31 -17.21
C VAL A 171 -2.97 21.06 -18.62
N VAL A 172 -3.20 19.79 -18.94
CA VAL A 172 -3.72 19.32 -20.22
C VAL A 172 -5.23 19.06 -20.07
N PRO A 173 -6.04 19.36 -21.09
CA PRO A 173 -7.47 19.07 -21.06
C PRO A 173 -7.76 17.60 -20.82
N THR A 174 -8.80 17.33 -20.03
CA THR A 174 -9.23 15.96 -19.76
C THR A 174 -9.75 15.30 -21.04
N PRO A 175 -9.23 14.11 -21.42
CA PRO A 175 -9.68 13.44 -22.64
C PRO A 175 -11.15 13.01 -22.54
N PRO A 176 -11.89 13.00 -23.66
CA PRO A 176 -13.27 12.55 -23.68
C PRO A 176 -13.37 11.10 -23.18
N GLY A 177 -14.30 10.84 -22.26
CA GLY A 177 -14.48 9.53 -21.60
C GLY A 177 -13.85 9.43 -20.21
N ARG A 178 -12.97 10.35 -19.82
CA ARG A 178 -12.50 10.54 -18.44
C ARG A 178 -13.34 11.66 -17.80
N GLY A 179 -14.58 11.36 -17.45
CA GLY A 179 -15.53 12.31 -16.88
C GLY A 179 -16.04 11.90 -15.49
N GLY A 180 -16.65 12.83 -14.77
CA GLY A 180 -17.31 12.57 -13.49
C GLY A 180 -16.35 12.48 -12.29
N ALA A 181 -16.76 11.76 -11.24
CA ALA A 181 -16.08 11.70 -9.96
C ALA A 181 -14.61 11.21 -10.06
N VAL A 182 -14.31 10.32 -11.00
CA VAL A 182 -12.94 9.80 -11.21
C VAL A 182 -11.98 10.91 -11.64
N SER A 183 -12.43 11.85 -12.48
CA SER A 183 -11.61 12.99 -12.90
C SER A 183 -11.42 14.02 -11.79
N LEU A 184 -12.43 14.21 -10.93
CA LEU A 184 -12.31 15.09 -9.77
C LEU A 184 -11.33 14.53 -8.73
N MET A 185 -11.33 13.21 -8.50
CA MET A 185 -10.46 12.56 -7.51
C MET A 185 -9.04 12.31 -8.01
N ALA A 186 -8.82 12.17 -9.32
CA ALA A 186 -7.52 11.83 -9.89
C ALA A 186 -6.55 13.03 -10.05
N GLY A 187 -7.01 14.25 -9.77
CA GLY A 187 -6.22 15.47 -9.92
C GLY A 187 -6.02 15.92 -11.37
N PRO A 188 -5.32 17.05 -11.58
CA PRO A 188 -5.05 17.59 -12.90
C PRO A 188 -4.14 16.66 -13.72
N LEU A 189 -4.38 16.62 -15.03
CA LEU A 189 -3.47 15.97 -15.97
C LEU A 189 -2.40 16.95 -16.39
N TYR A 190 -1.14 16.53 -16.34
CA TYR A 190 0.01 17.35 -16.70
C TYR A 190 0.61 16.93 -18.05
N ALA A 191 1.31 17.85 -18.71
CA ALA A 191 2.00 17.60 -19.98
C ALA A 191 3.06 16.49 -19.86
N ASP A 192 3.73 16.40 -18.71
CA ASP A 192 4.59 15.28 -18.36
C ASP A 192 4.08 14.60 -17.06
N PRO A 193 3.29 13.52 -17.16
CA PRO A 193 2.77 12.82 -15.99
C PRO A 193 3.87 12.12 -15.19
N GLY A 194 4.98 11.72 -15.84
CA GLY A 194 6.12 11.09 -15.20
C GLY A 194 6.83 12.03 -14.24
N TYR A 195 7.16 13.22 -14.73
CA TYR A 195 7.77 14.27 -13.94
C TYR A 195 6.84 14.80 -12.85
N ALA A 196 5.56 15.02 -13.16
CA ALA A 196 4.58 15.46 -12.17
C ALA A 196 4.50 14.48 -10.99
N LYS A 197 4.43 13.16 -11.28
CA LYS A 197 4.39 12.14 -10.24
C LYS A 197 5.71 12.02 -9.48
N LEU A 198 6.85 12.16 -10.15
CA LEU A 198 8.17 12.18 -9.49
C LEU A 198 8.24 13.31 -8.46
N LYS A 199 7.88 14.55 -8.87
CA LYS A 199 7.90 15.72 -8.00
C LYS A 199 6.90 15.60 -6.85
N GLU A 200 5.69 15.13 -7.15
CA GLU A 200 4.67 14.84 -6.14
C GLU A 200 5.18 13.85 -5.09
N LEU A 201 5.76 12.73 -5.51
CA LEU A 201 6.27 11.71 -4.57
C LEU A 201 7.42 12.24 -3.71
N ILE A 202 8.33 13.05 -4.26
CA ILE A 202 9.41 13.67 -3.48
C ILE A 202 8.82 14.55 -2.36
N VAL A 203 7.86 15.40 -2.70
CA VAL A 203 7.22 16.32 -1.75
C VAL A 203 6.39 15.55 -0.72
N VAL A 204 5.57 14.58 -1.16
CA VAL A 204 4.75 13.76 -0.26
C VAL A 204 5.61 12.99 0.72
N LEU A 205 6.67 12.32 0.25
CA LEU A 205 7.59 11.58 1.12
C LEU A 205 8.29 12.48 2.12
N TYR A 206 8.67 13.70 1.71
CA TYR A 206 9.24 14.68 2.61
C TYR A 206 8.27 15.07 3.73
N TYR A 207 7.02 15.42 3.39
CA TYR A 207 6.00 15.81 4.37
C TYR A 207 5.44 14.65 5.20
N MET A 208 5.80 13.41 4.89
CA MET A 208 5.57 12.25 5.77
C MET A 208 6.70 12.04 6.78
N SER A 209 7.80 12.80 6.69
CA SER A 209 8.91 12.71 7.63
C SER A 209 8.65 13.50 8.90
N GLU A 210 9.26 13.06 10.01
CA GLU A 210 9.15 13.73 11.31
C GLU A 210 9.63 15.19 11.27
N PRO A 211 10.79 15.54 10.67
CA PRO A 211 11.25 16.93 10.64
C PRO A 211 10.29 17.86 9.90
N ALA A 212 9.69 17.43 8.78
CA ALA A 212 8.72 18.24 8.05
C ALA A 212 7.45 18.51 8.88
N LEU A 213 6.95 17.50 9.60
CA LEU A 213 5.72 17.62 10.40
C LEU A 213 5.91 18.38 11.71
N THR A 214 7.11 18.40 12.27
CA THR A 214 7.38 18.98 13.60
C THR A 214 8.10 20.32 13.57
N GLN A 215 8.85 20.61 12.50
CA GLN A 215 9.70 21.81 12.40
C GLN A 215 9.23 22.77 11.30
N GLU A 216 8.75 22.27 10.15
CA GLU A 216 8.30 23.13 9.05
C GLU A 216 6.82 23.51 9.13
N LEU A 217 5.95 22.52 9.34
CA LEU A 217 4.51 22.78 9.36
C LEU A 217 4.09 23.43 10.69
N THR A 218 3.37 24.54 10.58
CA THR A 218 2.71 25.14 11.75
C THR A 218 1.56 24.23 12.15
N TYR A 219 1.58 23.76 13.39
CA TYR A 219 0.48 22.97 13.94
C TYR A 219 -0.76 23.84 14.15
N GLU A 220 -1.83 23.54 13.42
CA GLU A 220 -3.15 24.16 13.60
C GLU A 220 -4.18 23.05 13.89
N HIS A 221 -4.56 22.89 15.16
CA HIS A 221 -5.46 21.82 15.60
C HIS A 221 -6.89 21.95 15.03
N ALA A 222 -7.35 23.18 14.81
CA ALA A 222 -8.65 23.46 14.21
C ALA A 222 -8.48 24.63 13.23
N PRO A 223 -8.41 24.36 11.91
CA PRO A 223 -8.24 25.41 10.93
C PRO A 223 -9.49 26.30 10.90
N GLY A 224 -9.28 27.61 11.05
CA GLY A 224 -10.35 28.63 11.00
C GLY A 224 -10.48 29.44 12.28
N SER A 225 -10.92 30.70 12.14
CA SER A 225 -11.15 31.57 13.30
C SER A 225 -12.35 31.07 14.11
N TRP A 226 -12.16 30.83 15.41
CA TRP A 226 -13.26 30.61 16.33
C TRP A 226 -14.04 31.92 16.51
N ASN A 227 -15.26 31.98 15.95
CA ASN A 227 -16.17 33.11 16.16
C ASN A 227 -17.25 32.71 17.18
N PRO A 228 -17.06 32.99 18.49
CA PRO A 228 -18.07 32.69 19.48
C PRO A 228 -19.30 33.59 19.28
N SER A 229 -20.48 33.06 19.59
CA SER A 229 -21.73 33.84 19.69
C SER A 229 -22.24 34.45 18.38
N VAL A 230 -22.20 33.69 17.28
CA VAL A 230 -22.91 34.08 16.04
C VAL A 230 -24.42 34.10 16.32
N PRO A 231 -25.13 35.23 16.08
CA PRO A 231 -26.56 35.34 16.35
C PRO A 231 -27.35 34.37 15.45
N VAL A 232 -28.23 33.59 16.07
CA VAL A 232 -29.12 32.67 15.35
C VAL A 232 -30.28 33.49 14.76
N THR A 233 -30.39 33.48 13.45
CA THR A 233 -31.49 34.11 12.70
C THR A 233 -32.44 33.04 12.16
N SER A 234 -33.59 33.46 11.63
CA SER A 234 -34.54 32.56 10.95
C SER A 234 -33.95 31.87 9.71
N GLU A 235 -32.83 32.36 9.19
CA GLU A 235 -32.12 31.79 8.04
C GLU A 235 -30.97 30.86 8.45
N THR A 236 -30.59 30.80 9.72
CA THR A 236 -29.52 29.92 10.20
C THR A 236 -29.92 28.46 9.98
N ARG A 237 -29.16 27.74 9.15
CA ARG A 237 -29.28 26.30 8.94
C ARG A 237 -28.09 25.57 9.58
N PRO A 238 -28.29 24.41 10.22
CA PRO A 238 -27.16 23.57 10.62
C PRO A 238 -26.42 23.12 9.35
N ALA A 239 -25.15 23.47 9.23
CA ALA A 239 -24.30 22.93 8.16
C ALA A 239 -24.00 21.44 8.49
N GLY A 240 -24.77 20.53 7.89
CA GLY A 240 -24.40 19.12 7.82
C GLY A 240 -23.32 18.95 6.76
N GLY A 241 -22.08 18.71 7.18
CA GLY A 241 -20.92 18.70 6.31
C GLY A 241 -21.02 17.72 5.14
N THR A 242 -20.85 18.24 3.93
CA THR A 242 -20.26 17.51 2.80
C THR A 242 -19.09 18.34 2.32
N LEU A 243 -17.91 17.72 2.24
CA LEU A 243 -16.59 18.26 1.85
C LEU A 243 -15.63 18.43 3.04
N PHE A 244 -15.05 17.29 3.44
CA PHE A 244 -13.60 17.17 3.61
C PHE A 244 -13.06 16.46 2.36
#